data_AF-A0A970M7Q5-F1
#
_entry.id   AF-A0A970M7Q5-F1
#
_cell.length_a   1.000
_cell.length_b   1.000
_cell.length_c   1.000
_cell.angle_alpha   90.00
_cell.angle_beta   90.00
_cell.angle_gamma   90.00
#
_symmetry.space_group_name_H-M   'P 1'
#
loop_
_entity.id
_entity.type
_entity.pdbx_description
1 polymer ?
#
loop_
_entity_poly.entity_id
_entity_poly.type
_entity_poly.pdbx_seq_one_letter_code
_entity_poly.pdbx_strand_id
1 'polypeptide(L)'
;MSATSPPETPTTSAAPAETTEVSFEDILGKIEAIVSKLEGGKLPLEEALQQFEEGMALARQGNQRLEAAKLRIEELNRDNTRTELKVDE
;
A
#
# COMPACT_ATOMS: atom_id res chain seq x y z
N MET A 1 -3.89 32.74 13.67
CA MET A 1 -2.86 32.89 12.61
C MET A 1 -1.91 31.72 12.80
N SER A 2 -2.19 30.58 12.17
CA SER A 2 -1.94 30.23 10.76
C SER A 2 -0.49 29.85 10.48
N ALA A 3 -0.32 28.57 10.15
CA ALA A 3 0.74 27.92 9.37
C ALA A 3 2.15 27.97 10.01
N THR A 4 2.95 26.91 9.96
CA THR A 4 3.25 26.08 8.79
C THR A 4 3.78 24.71 9.22
N SER A 5 3.18 23.66 8.65
CA SER A 5 3.80 22.34 8.49
C SER A 5 5.12 22.44 7.73
N PRO A 6 6.14 21.63 8.03
CA PRO A 6 7.18 21.34 7.05
C PRO A 6 6.61 20.51 5.88
N PRO A 7 7.07 20.77 4.65
CA PRO A 7 6.60 20.09 3.45
C PRO A 7 7.17 18.68 3.31
N GLU A 8 6.43 17.92 2.52
CA GLU A 8 6.63 16.56 2.06
C GLU A 8 8.07 16.23 1.64
N THR A 9 8.51 15.04 2.01
CA THR A 9 9.60 14.35 1.30
C THR A 9 8.99 13.44 0.24
N PRO A 10 9.05 13.78 -1.06
CA PRO A 10 8.91 12.80 -2.11
C PRO A 10 10.28 12.16 -2.30
N THR A 11 10.59 11.11 -1.54
CA THR A 11 11.72 10.24 -1.89
C THR A 11 11.25 9.29 -2.99
N THR A 12 11.36 9.79 -4.22
CA THR A 12 11.34 8.97 -5.43
C THR A 12 12.61 8.11 -5.46
N SER A 13 12.43 6.80 -5.51
CA SER A 13 13.45 5.84 -5.92
C SER A 13 12.82 4.97 -7.01
N ALA A 14 12.96 5.43 -8.25
CA ALA A 14 12.52 4.72 -9.44
C ALA A 14 13.49 3.58 -9.80
N ALA A 15 12.96 2.37 -9.94
CA ALA A 15 13.49 1.31 -10.81
C ALA A 15 12.29 0.55 -11.44
N PRO A 16 12.42 0.03 -12.67
CA PRO A 16 11.32 -0.04 -13.62
C PRO A 16 10.62 -1.41 -13.61
N ALA A 17 9.28 -1.42 -13.61
CA ALA A 17 8.48 -2.47 -14.21
C ALA A 17 7.09 -1.92 -14.52
N GLU A 18 6.78 -1.81 -15.81
CA GLU A 18 5.47 -1.47 -16.31
C GLU A 18 4.48 -2.60 -16.01
N THR A 19 3.69 -2.42 -14.97
CA THR A 19 2.31 -2.91 -14.89
C THR A 19 1.49 -1.79 -14.26
N THR A 20 0.34 -1.49 -14.83
CA THR A 20 -0.62 -0.49 -14.34
C THR A 20 -1.30 -0.97 -13.05
N GLU A 21 -0.52 -1.39 -12.06
CA GLU A 21 -1.03 -1.79 -10.77
C GLU A 21 -0.89 -0.64 -9.77
N VAL A 22 -2.03 -0.15 -9.29
CA VAL A 22 -2.18 0.91 -8.27
C VAL A 22 -1.21 0.70 -7.11
N SER A 23 -0.34 1.67 -6.80
CA SER A 23 0.70 1.55 -5.75
C SER A 23 0.09 1.28 -4.36
N PHE A 24 0.89 0.78 -3.39
CA PHE A 24 0.37 0.56 -2.04
C PHE A 24 -0.02 1.90 -1.38
N GLU A 25 0.78 2.93 -1.63
CA GLU A 25 0.59 4.31 -1.22
C GLU A 25 -0.71 4.87 -1.82
N ASP A 26 -0.98 4.61 -3.11
CA ASP A 26 -2.24 5.00 -3.75
C ASP A 26 -3.45 4.29 -3.14
N ILE A 27 -3.33 2.99 -2.83
CA ILE A 27 -4.39 2.22 -2.16
C ILE A 27 -4.69 2.84 -0.79
N LEU A 28 -3.65 3.13 -0.02
CA LEU A 28 -3.80 3.73 1.30
C LEU A 28 -4.45 5.11 1.23
N GLY A 29 -3.99 5.98 0.33
CA GLY A 29 -4.57 7.31 0.14
C GLY A 29 -6.04 7.27 -0.29
N LYS A 30 -6.44 6.29 -1.11
CA LYS A 30 -7.85 6.08 -1.48
C LYS A 30 -8.70 5.63 -0.29
N ILE A 31 -8.19 4.73 0.54
CA ILE A 31 -8.89 4.29 1.77
C ILE A 31 -9.08 5.46 2.71
N GLU A 32 -8.05 6.30 2.94
CA GLU A 32 -8.16 7.50 3.77
C GLU A 32 -9.23 8.48 3.25
N ALA A 33 -9.27 8.69 1.93
CA ALA A 33 -10.29 9.52 1.31
C ALA A 33 -11.71 8.96 1.50
N ILE A 34 -11.88 7.63 1.40
CA ILE A 34 -13.16 6.95 1.65
C ILE A 34 -13.58 7.12 3.11
N VAL A 35 -12.67 6.87 4.06
CA VAL A 35 -12.94 7.03 5.50
C VAL A 35 -13.36 8.46 5.80
N SER A 36 -12.62 9.46 5.28
CA SER A 36 -12.96 10.88 5.46
C SER A 36 -14.36 11.23 4.95
N LYS A 37 -14.78 10.66 3.81
CA LYS A 37 -16.15 10.84 3.29
C LYS A 37 -17.18 10.19 4.21
N LEU A 38 -16.97 8.96 4.64
CA LEU A 38 -17.89 8.21 5.50
C LEU A 38 -18.06 8.88 6.88
N GLU A 39 -16.97 9.35 7.49
CA GLU A 39 -16.99 10.08 8.76
C GLU A 39 -17.70 11.43 8.65
N GLY A 40 -17.76 12.01 7.46
CA GLY A 40 -18.49 13.25 7.20
C GLY A 40 -20.00 13.14 7.43
N GLY A 41 -20.57 11.93 7.45
CA GLY A 41 -21.96 11.65 7.86
C GLY A 41 -23.06 12.26 6.97
N LYS A 42 -22.70 12.81 5.80
CA LYS A 42 -23.63 13.50 4.87
C LYS A 42 -24.02 12.64 3.66
N LEU A 43 -23.48 11.44 3.53
CA LEU A 43 -23.75 10.58 2.39
C LEU A 43 -25.12 9.88 2.57
N PRO A 44 -25.94 9.81 1.51
CA PRO A 44 -27.05 8.87 1.44
C PRO A 44 -26.59 7.43 1.73
N LEU A 45 -27.47 6.61 2.28
CA LEU A 45 -27.17 5.22 2.65
C LEU A 45 -26.56 4.42 1.50
N GLU A 46 -27.12 4.54 0.29
CA GLU A 46 -26.64 3.84 -0.90
C GLU A 46 -25.20 4.22 -1.25
N GLU A 47 -24.87 5.51 -1.18
CA GLU A 47 -23.52 6.00 -1.45
C GLU A 47 -22.55 5.59 -0.35
N ALA A 48 -22.97 5.60 0.92
CA ALA A 48 -22.17 5.12 2.03
C ALA A 48 -21.84 3.63 1.90
N LEU A 49 -22.79 2.81 1.44
CA LEU A 49 -22.56 1.39 1.15
C LEU A 49 -21.56 1.21 0.00
N GLN A 50 -21.69 1.96 -1.09
CA GLN A 50 -20.74 1.91 -2.20
C GLN A 50 -19.31 2.29 -1.76
N GLN A 51 -19.16 3.38 -1.00
CA GLN A 51 -17.87 3.80 -0.47
C GLN A 51 -17.27 2.73 0.47
N PHE A 52 -18.09 2.10 1.31
CA PHE A 52 -17.64 1.00 2.17
C PHE A 52 -17.17 -0.22 1.38
N GLU A 53 -17.92 -0.64 0.36
CA GLU A 53 -17.53 -1.76 -0.51
C GLU A 53 -16.22 -1.50 -1.25
N GLU A 54 -16.05 -0.28 -1.78
CA GLU A 54 -14.82 0.18 -2.42
C GLU A 54 -13.64 0.14 -1.45
N GLY A 55 -13.82 0.67 -0.23
CA GLY A 55 -12.80 0.65 0.82
C GLY A 55 -12.39 -0.77 1.20
N MET A 56 -13.36 -1.69 1.29
CA MET A 56 -13.09 -3.10 1.55
C MET A 56 -12.33 -3.79 0.41
N ALA A 57 -12.62 -3.44 -0.85
CA ALA A 57 -11.89 -3.96 -1.99
C ALA A 57 -10.43 -3.48 -2.01
N LEU A 58 -10.21 -2.18 -1.75
CA LEU A 58 -8.88 -1.58 -1.63
C LEU A 58 -8.09 -2.21 -0.47
N ALA A 59 -8.72 -2.42 0.69
CA ALA A 59 -8.06 -3.07 1.83
C ALA A 59 -7.60 -4.51 1.51
N ARG A 60 -8.40 -5.27 0.75
CA ARG A 60 -7.99 -6.61 0.27
C ARG A 60 -6.80 -6.52 -0.69
N GLN A 61 -6.83 -5.57 -1.62
CA GLN A 61 -5.74 -5.35 -2.57
C GLN A 61 -4.44 -4.96 -1.86
N GLY A 62 -4.51 -4.08 -0.87
CA GLY A 62 -3.37 -3.68 -0.04
C GLY A 62 -2.76 -4.87 0.70
N ASN A 63 -3.60 -5.71 1.32
CA ASN A 63 -3.13 -6.94 1.97
C ASN A 63 -2.43 -7.89 1.01
N GLN A 64 -3.00 -8.14 -0.18
CA GLN A 64 -2.37 -9.01 -1.18
C GLN A 64 -0.97 -8.53 -1.57
N ARG A 65 -0.77 -7.22 -1.69
CA ARG A 65 0.53 -6.62 -1.99
C ARG A 65 1.53 -6.80 -0.85
N LEU A 66 1.09 -6.59 0.39
CA LEU A 66 1.92 -6.84 1.57
C LEU A 66 2.34 -8.31 1.65
N GLU A 67 1.42 -9.25 1.38
CA GLU A 67 1.75 -10.68 1.36
C GLU A 67 2.74 -11.03 0.24
N ALA A 68 2.56 -10.48 -0.97
CA ALA A 68 3.51 -10.67 -2.07
C ALA A 68 4.90 -10.13 -1.71
N ALA A 69 4.98 -8.95 -1.08
CA ALA A 69 6.24 -8.38 -0.62
C ALA A 69 6.90 -9.23 0.47
N LYS A 70 6.14 -9.75 1.44
CA LYS A 70 6.65 -10.66 2.48
C LYS A 70 7.23 -11.95 1.86
N LEU A 71 6.50 -12.58 0.96
CA LEU A 71 6.96 -13.79 0.26
C LEU A 71 8.28 -13.52 -0.47
N ARG A 72 8.39 -12.36 -1.13
CA ARG A 72 9.62 -11.99 -1.83
C ARG A 72 10.81 -11.80 -0.88
N ILE A 73 10.59 -11.21 0.29
CA ILE A 73 11.62 -11.08 1.32
C ILE A 73 12.04 -12.46 1.85
N GLU A 74 11.09 -13.37 2.08
CA GLU A 74 11.38 -14.74 2.54
C GLU A 74 12.18 -15.56 1.52
N GLU A 75 11.89 -15.40 0.22
CA GLU A 75 12.67 -16.02 -0.85
C GLU A 75 14.11 -15.49 -0.85
N LEU A 76 14.30 -14.17 -0.80
CA LEU A 76 15.61 -13.55 -0.79
C LEU A 76 16.44 -13.97 0.44
N ASN A 77 15.81 -14.10 1.61
CA ASN A 77 16.49 -14.58 2.82
C ASN A 77 16.92 -16.04 2.69
N ARG A 78 16.07 -16.91 2.13
CA ARG A 78 16.41 -18.32 1.88
C ARG A 78 17.57 -18.47 0.90
N ASP A 79 17.57 -17.66 -0.16
CA ASP A 79 18.66 -17.65 -1.15
C ASP A 79 19.97 -17.16 -0.55
N ASN A 80 19.92 -16.17 0.34
CA ASN A 80 21.09 -15.68 1.07
C ASN A 80 21.71 -16.78 1.96
N THR A 81 20.89 -17.45 2.78
CA THR A 81 21.35 -18.57 3.63
C THR A 81 21.92 -19.74 2.81
N ARG A 82 21.35 -20.04 1.64
CA ARG A 82 21.88 -21.06 0.72
C ARG A 82 23.24 -20.69 0.12
N THR A 83 23.56 -19.41 0.05
CA THR A 83 24.82 -18.93 -0.51
C THR A 83 25.95 -19.00 0.53
N GLU A 84 25.65 -18.80 1.82
CA GLU A 84 26.60 -18.93 2.92
C GLU A 84 27.07 -20.38 3.15
N LEU A 85 26.23 -21.40 2.87
CA LEU A 85 26.59 -22.82 3.02
C LEU A 85 27.50 -23.39 1.91
N LYS A 86 27.92 -22.57 0.94
CA LYS A 86 28.80 -23.00 -0.17
C LYS A 86 30.22 -22.43 -0.09
N VAL A 87 30.61 -21.82 1.04
CA VAL A 87 31.89 -21.11 1.20
C VAL A 87 32.96 -21.97 1.92
N ASP A 88 32.80 -23.29 1.95
CA ASP A 88 33.82 -24.20 2.44
C ASP A 88 34.35 -25.09 1.29
N GLU A 89 35.45 -24.65 0.67
CA GLU A 89 36.44 -25.52 0.01
C GLU A 89 37.77 -25.44 0.77
#